data_AF-A0A916EBZ0-F1
#
_entry.id   AF-A0A916EBZ0-F1
#
_cell.length_a   1.000
_cell.length_b   1.000
_cell.length_c   1.000
_cell.angle_alpha   90.00
_cell.angle_beta   90.00
_cell.angle_gamma   90.00
#
_symmetry.space_group_name_H-M   'P 1'
#
loop_
_entity.id
_entity.type
_entity.pdbx_description
1 polymer ?
#
loop_
_entity_poly.entity_id
_entity_poly.type
_entity_poly.pdbx_seq_one_letter_code
_entity_poly.pdbx_strand_id
1 'polypeptide(L)'
;MSSAISFSPLLNKDLANKSDKTLLGTKGNKGFFANYKIFKWIPKEPFLGVEAQQEVVNWFNANYNNNNDTDPVLIVIEWDVNTNLVQRTQIINHIQVNTTVAPQSNNNPSSTLFCVTGRDAGQTVEDAISAVRRNMFQRNGVVLARIFSIKAERKDLFEIIEHWDVFA
;
A
#
# COMPACT_ATOMS: atom_id res chain seq x y z
N MET A 1 -4.88 -44.27 -27.07
CA MET A 1 -3.67 -44.23 -26.22
C MET A 1 -3.41 -42.79 -25.83
N SER A 2 -3.72 -42.41 -24.58
CA SER A 2 -2.88 -41.54 -23.76
C SER A 2 -3.47 -41.50 -22.35
N SER A 3 -2.57 -41.46 -21.38
CA SER A 3 -2.69 -41.87 -19.99
C SER A 3 -3.32 -40.81 -19.09
N ALA A 4 -4.00 -41.26 -18.04
CA ALA A 4 -4.48 -40.42 -16.94
C ALA A 4 -3.34 -39.98 -16.01
N ILE A 5 -3.45 -38.79 -15.41
CA ILE A 5 -2.96 -38.54 -14.05
C ILE A 5 -4.09 -37.87 -13.26
N SER A 6 -4.65 -38.66 -12.35
CA SER A 6 -5.59 -38.29 -11.30
C SER A 6 -4.81 -37.72 -10.12
N PHE A 7 -5.26 -36.58 -9.57
CA PHE A 7 -4.81 -36.11 -8.26
C PHE A 7 -5.97 -36.30 -7.27
N SER A 8 -5.82 -37.29 -6.39
CA SER A 8 -6.68 -37.43 -5.22
C SER A 8 -6.22 -36.48 -4.11
N PRO A 9 -7.14 -35.82 -3.38
CA PRO A 9 -6.80 -35.00 -2.23
C PRO A 9 -6.66 -35.90 -1.00
N LEU A 10 -5.42 -36.25 -0.63
CA LEU A 10 -5.14 -36.79 0.69
C LEU A 10 -5.02 -35.64 1.68
N LEU A 11 -6.16 -35.37 2.31
CA LEU A 11 -6.34 -34.98 3.70
C LEU A 11 -5.05 -34.99 4.53
N ASN A 12 -4.42 -33.82 4.73
CA ASN A 12 -3.58 -33.61 5.91
C ASN A 12 -4.42 -32.89 6.96
N LYS A 13 -5.06 -33.69 7.82
CA LYS A 13 -5.67 -33.27 9.07
C LYS A 13 -4.54 -32.87 10.03
N ASP A 14 -4.02 -31.67 9.85
CA ASP A 14 -3.34 -30.89 10.89
C ASP A 14 -3.90 -29.46 10.86
N LEU A 15 -5.23 -29.39 10.99
CA LEU A 15 -5.91 -28.25 11.54
C LEU A 15 -5.71 -28.29 13.06
N ALA A 16 -4.78 -27.50 13.57
CA ALA A 16 -4.95 -26.68 14.77
C ALA A 16 -3.62 -26.01 15.14
N ASN A 17 -3.70 -24.73 15.53
CA ASN A 17 -2.64 -23.93 16.16
C ASN A 17 -1.54 -23.38 15.24
N LYS A 18 -1.81 -22.23 14.63
CA LYS A 18 -1.42 -20.92 15.20
C LYS A 18 -1.66 -19.83 14.15
N SER A 19 -2.76 -19.11 14.30
CA SER A 19 -2.85 -17.74 13.81
C SER A 19 -1.92 -16.87 14.65
N ASP A 20 -0.62 -16.91 14.38
CA ASP A 20 0.35 -15.97 14.95
C ASP A 20 0.19 -14.63 14.22
N LYS A 21 -0.82 -13.87 14.65
CA LYS A 21 -0.89 -12.42 14.48
C LYS A 21 0.18 -11.81 15.38
N THR A 22 1.43 -11.77 14.92
CA THR A 22 2.48 -11.09 15.66
C THR A 22 2.34 -9.58 15.45
N LEU A 23 1.58 -8.93 16.33
CA LEU A 23 1.66 -7.50 16.59
C LEU A 23 3.01 -7.22 17.25
N LEU A 24 3.98 -6.67 16.50
CA LEU A 24 5.24 -6.21 17.07
C LEU A 24 5.18 -4.70 17.31
N GLY A 25 4.93 -4.37 18.59
CA GLY A 25 5.68 -3.36 19.35
C GLY A 25 5.52 -1.89 18.97
N THR A 26 4.75 -1.17 19.79
CA THR A 26 4.95 0.25 20.06
C THR A 26 6.26 0.46 20.83
N LYS A 27 7.20 1.23 20.26
CA LYS A 27 8.25 1.91 21.04
C LYS A 27 8.32 3.38 20.64
N GLY A 28 8.21 4.22 21.66
CA GLY A 28 7.78 5.60 21.54
C GLY A 28 8.85 6.59 21.06
N ASN A 29 8.32 7.66 20.48
CA ASN A 29 8.70 9.02 20.78
C ASN A 29 7.41 9.87 20.79
N LYS A 30 7.29 10.82 21.72
CA LYS A 30 6.11 11.68 21.85
C LYS A 30 6.01 12.60 20.62
N GLY A 31 5.26 12.16 19.62
CA GLY A 31 4.88 12.93 18.44
C GLY A 31 3.91 12.07 17.64
N PHE A 32 2.67 12.53 17.49
CA PHE A 32 1.61 11.95 16.64
C PHE A 32 1.66 10.43 16.48
N PHE A 33 0.94 9.68 17.33
CA PHE A 33 0.68 8.27 17.04
C PHE A 33 -0.16 8.19 15.76
N ALA A 34 0.51 8.02 14.63
CA ALA A 34 -0.13 7.68 13.38
C ALA A 34 -0.72 6.28 13.54
N ASN A 35 -2.02 6.18 13.35
CA ASN A 35 -2.78 4.96 13.52
C ASN A 35 -2.74 4.22 12.19
N TYR A 36 -1.74 3.36 11.99
CA TYR A 36 -1.62 2.55 10.78
C TYR A 36 -1.50 1.05 11.09
N LYS A 37 -1.84 0.21 10.12
CA LYS A 37 -1.71 -1.25 10.21
C LYS A 37 -0.62 -1.72 9.26
N ILE A 38 0.37 -2.45 9.79
CA ILE A 38 1.45 -3.04 9.00
C ILE A 38 1.08 -4.48 8.63
N PHE A 39 1.27 -4.83 7.36
CA PHE A 39 1.08 -6.15 6.80
C PHE A 39 2.35 -6.60 6.08
N LYS A 40 2.78 -7.84 6.34
CA LYS A 40 3.74 -8.51 5.46
C LYS A 40 2.98 -9.31 4.43
N TRP A 41 3.21 -9.01 3.16
CA TRP A 41 2.47 -9.61 2.07
C TRP A 41 3.37 -10.38 1.12
N ILE A 42 2.90 -11.58 0.79
CA ILE A 42 3.41 -12.45 -0.25
C ILE A 42 2.28 -12.55 -1.29
N PRO A 43 2.54 -12.50 -2.62
CA PRO A 43 1.53 -12.33 -3.68
C PRO A 43 0.33 -13.29 -3.82
N LYS A 44 -0.03 -14.09 -2.81
CA LYS A 44 -1.04 -15.16 -2.89
C LYS A 44 -2.48 -14.72 -2.57
N GLU A 45 -2.68 -13.64 -1.81
CA GLU A 45 -4.01 -13.17 -1.40
C GLU A 45 -4.14 -11.66 -1.59
N PRO A 46 -5.29 -11.12 -2.06
CA PRO A 46 -5.39 -9.71 -2.35
C PRO A 46 -5.65 -8.84 -1.10
N PHE A 47 -4.83 -7.80 -0.91
CA PHE A 47 -5.01 -6.78 0.15
C PHE A 47 -5.50 -5.44 -0.41
N LEU A 48 -5.18 -5.18 -1.68
CA LEU A 48 -5.73 -4.12 -2.52
C LEU A 48 -6.84 -4.71 -3.40
N GLY A 49 -7.64 -3.84 -3.99
CA GLY A 49 -8.40 -4.15 -5.18
C GLY A 49 -7.50 -4.73 -6.28
N VAL A 50 -8.07 -5.66 -7.05
CA VAL A 50 -7.32 -6.50 -8.01
C VAL A 50 -6.48 -5.65 -8.99
N GLU A 51 -7.03 -4.54 -9.46
CA GLU A 51 -6.33 -3.65 -10.41
C GLU A 51 -5.12 -2.95 -9.78
N ALA A 52 -5.31 -2.33 -8.61
CA ALA A 52 -4.24 -1.65 -7.88
C ALA A 52 -3.14 -2.63 -7.46
N GLN A 53 -3.52 -3.84 -7.05
CA GLN A 53 -2.55 -4.90 -6.74
C GLN A 53 -1.70 -5.29 -7.95
N GLN A 54 -2.35 -5.50 -9.09
CA GLN A 54 -1.65 -5.87 -10.32
C GLN A 54 -0.66 -4.76 -10.74
N GLU A 55 -1.05 -3.50 -10.58
CA GLU A 55 -0.19 -2.34 -10.86
C GLU A 55 1.05 -2.30 -9.97
N VAL A 56 0.87 -2.49 -8.65
CA VAL A 56 1.98 -2.55 -7.69
C VAL A 56 2.97 -3.66 -8.06
N VAL A 57 2.46 -4.86 -8.34
CA VAL A 57 3.30 -6.01 -8.72
C VAL A 57 4.04 -5.74 -10.03
N ASN A 58 3.35 -5.23 -11.05
CA ASN A 58 3.94 -4.88 -12.33
C ASN A 58 5.05 -3.84 -12.18
N TRP A 59 4.80 -2.82 -11.35
CA TRP A 59 5.77 -1.77 -11.08
C TRP A 59 7.04 -2.32 -10.42
N PHE A 60 6.90 -3.12 -9.35
CA PHE A 60 8.06 -3.69 -8.68
C PHE A 60 8.83 -4.67 -9.57
N ASN A 61 8.13 -5.51 -10.35
CA ASN A 61 8.78 -6.40 -11.31
C ASN A 61 9.61 -5.65 -12.36
N ALA A 62 9.17 -4.48 -12.79
CA ALA A 62 9.89 -3.66 -13.76
C ALA A 62 11.05 -2.83 -13.16
N ASN A 63 10.96 -2.44 -11.88
CA ASN A 63 11.82 -1.40 -11.31
C ASN A 63 12.65 -1.79 -10.09
N TYR A 64 12.36 -2.90 -9.40
CA TYR A 64 12.98 -3.25 -8.11
C TYR A 64 14.52 -3.37 -8.19
N ASN A 65 15.08 -3.87 -9.29
CA ASN A 65 16.52 -4.04 -9.47
C ASN A 65 17.23 -2.87 -10.16
N ASN A 66 16.49 -1.85 -10.63
CA ASN A 66 17.08 -0.72 -11.36
C ASN A 66 17.40 0.48 -10.44
N ASN A 67 16.85 0.49 -9.23
CA ASN A 67 17.04 1.55 -8.24
C ASN A 67 18.21 1.19 -7.30
N ASN A 68 19.43 1.20 -7.86
CA ASN A 68 20.66 0.62 -7.29
C ASN A 68 21.15 1.12 -5.92
N ASP A 69 20.44 1.99 -5.19
CA ASP A 69 20.90 2.45 -3.87
C ASP A 69 19.81 2.85 -2.87
N THR A 70 18.53 2.81 -3.25
CA THR A 70 17.44 3.20 -2.35
C THR A 70 16.18 2.39 -2.65
N ASP A 71 15.76 1.55 -1.71
CA ASP A 71 14.51 0.80 -1.81
C ASP A 71 13.34 1.77 -2.06
N PRO A 72 12.64 1.68 -3.19
CA PRO A 72 11.52 2.57 -3.48
C PRO A 72 10.35 2.29 -2.52
N VAL A 73 9.65 3.36 -2.13
CA VAL A 73 8.38 3.29 -1.40
C VAL A 73 7.28 3.79 -2.32
N LEU A 74 6.30 2.94 -2.59
CA LEU A 74 5.12 3.31 -3.34
C LEU A 74 4.05 3.86 -2.40
N ILE A 75 3.45 4.99 -2.76
CA ILE A 75 2.16 5.42 -2.19
C ILE A 75 1.07 4.96 -3.15
N VAL A 76 0.10 4.20 -2.66
CA VAL A 76 -1.05 3.74 -3.43
C VAL A 76 -2.31 4.32 -2.82
N ILE A 77 -3.11 4.99 -3.64
CA ILE A 77 -4.40 5.54 -3.23
C ILE A 77 -5.47 4.76 -3.98
N GLU A 78 -6.30 4.00 -3.28
CA GLU A 78 -7.51 3.39 -3.84
C GLU A 78 -8.69 4.34 -3.62
N TRP A 79 -9.29 4.80 -4.70
CA TRP A 79 -10.37 5.78 -4.64
C TRP A 79 -11.70 5.11 -4.29
N ASP A 80 -12.45 5.69 -3.34
CA ASP A 80 -13.85 5.34 -3.19
C ASP A 80 -14.63 5.73 -4.46
N VAL A 81 -15.64 4.95 -4.79
CA VAL A 81 -16.49 5.17 -5.98
C VAL A 81 -17.20 6.53 -5.95
N ASN A 82 -17.43 7.09 -4.76
CA ASN A 82 -18.12 8.37 -4.57
C ASN A 82 -17.16 9.57 -4.53
N THR A 83 -15.84 9.34 -4.54
CA THR A 83 -14.86 10.43 -4.43
C THR A 83 -14.77 11.21 -5.73
N ASN A 84 -15.22 12.45 -5.67
CA ASN A 84 -15.28 13.31 -6.85
C ASN A 84 -13.89 13.83 -7.27
N LEU A 85 -13.80 14.32 -8.50
CA LEU A 85 -12.54 14.77 -9.10
C LEU A 85 -11.82 15.84 -8.27
N VAL A 86 -12.56 16.80 -7.70
CA VAL A 86 -11.96 17.88 -6.88
C VAL A 86 -11.27 17.31 -5.66
N GLN A 87 -11.90 16.37 -4.96
CA GLN A 87 -11.33 15.69 -3.80
C GLN A 87 -10.10 14.87 -4.17
N ARG A 88 -10.16 14.13 -5.30
CA ARG A 88 -9.01 13.36 -5.81
C ARG A 88 -7.82 14.28 -6.10
N THR A 89 -8.06 15.37 -6.82
CA THR A 89 -7.03 16.37 -7.15
C THR A 89 -6.42 17.00 -5.90
N GLN A 90 -7.22 17.32 -4.89
CA GLN A 90 -6.71 17.86 -3.62
C GLN A 90 -5.77 16.88 -2.91
N ILE A 91 -6.18 15.61 -2.78
CA ILE A 91 -5.36 14.56 -2.17
C ILE A 91 -4.06 14.36 -2.96
N ILE A 92 -4.16 14.23 -4.29
CA ILE A 92 -3.01 14.10 -5.19
C ILE A 92 -2.05 15.28 -5.00
N ASN A 93 -2.55 16.52 -5.00
CA ASN A 93 -1.73 17.72 -4.82
C ASN A 93 -0.98 17.71 -3.49
N HIS A 94 -1.63 17.30 -2.39
CA HIS A 94 -0.95 17.18 -1.10
C HIS A 94 0.20 16.17 -1.14
N ILE A 95 0.01 15.02 -1.79
CA ILE A 95 1.09 14.06 -1.99
C ILE A 95 2.20 14.66 -2.86
N GLN A 96 1.86 15.26 -4.01
CA GLN A 96 2.85 15.82 -4.93
C GLN A 96 3.69 16.93 -4.29
N VAL A 97 3.07 17.84 -3.53
CA VAL A 97 3.80 18.96 -2.89
C VAL A 97 4.78 18.46 -1.84
N ASN A 98 4.42 17.43 -1.07
CA ASN A 98 5.26 16.93 0.02
C ASN A 98 6.30 15.90 -0.45
N THR A 99 6.04 15.18 -1.55
CA THR A 99 6.98 14.21 -2.11
C THR A 99 7.83 14.77 -3.24
N THR A 100 7.40 15.86 -3.89
CA THR A 100 7.90 16.36 -5.18
C THR A 100 7.75 15.39 -6.35
N VAL A 101 7.03 14.29 -6.15
CA VAL A 101 6.82 13.22 -7.13
C VAL A 101 5.49 13.41 -7.84
N ALA A 102 5.48 13.29 -9.17
CA ALA A 102 4.25 13.25 -9.95
C ALA A 102 3.56 11.88 -9.81
N PRO A 103 2.21 11.81 -9.85
CA PRO A 103 1.52 10.54 -9.92
C PRO A 103 2.01 9.78 -11.15
N GLN A 104 2.24 8.49 -10.98
CA GLN A 104 2.49 7.60 -12.10
C GLN A 104 1.27 7.65 -13.01
N SER A 105 1.49 7.86 -14.30
CA SER A 105 0.42 7.83 -15.30
C SER A 105 -0.09 6.40 -15.41
N ASN A 106 -1.12 6.07 -14.65
CA ASN A 106 -1.88 4.84 -14.82
C ASN A 106 -3.18 5.15 -15.57
N ASN A 107 -3.60 4.24 -16.46
CA ASN A 107 -4.89 4.34 -17.14
C ASN A 107 -6.04 3.90 -16.21
N ASN A 108 -5.79 3.78 -14.91
CA ASN A 108 -6.74 3.21 -13.97
C ASN A 108 -7.44 4.32 -13.16
N PRO A 109 -8.76 4.51 -13.34
CA PRO A 109 -9.50 5.48 -12.55
C PRO A 109 -9.72 5.06 -11.09
N SER A 110 -9.51 3.79 -10.74
CA SER A 110 -9.76 3.21 -9.42
C SER A 110 -8.61 3.44 -8.44
N SER A 111 -7.41 3.76 -8.92
CA SER A 111 -6.25 3.99 -8.06
C SER A 111 -5.24 4.99 -8.60
N THR A 112 -4.37 5.51 -7.74
CA THR A 112 -3.27 6.39 -8.12
C THR A 112 -2.01 5.99 -7.38
N LEU A 113 -0.89 5.89 -8.10
CA LEU A 113 0.40 5.47 -7.57
C LEU A 113 1.40 6.63 -7.59
N PHE A 114 2.23 6.72 -6.56
CA PHE A 114 3.42 7.57 -6.51
C PHE A 114 4.62 6.70 -6.15
N CYS A 115 5.77 6.97 -6.76
CA CYS A 115 7.02 6.30 -6.40
C CYS A 115 7.97 7.31 -5.76
N VAL A 116 8.23 7.12 -4.48
CA VAL A 116 9.21 7.90 -3.74
C VAL A 116 10.49 7.08 -3.62
N THR A 117 11.59 7.65 -4.11
CA THR A 117 12.93 7.09 -4.01
C THR A 117 13.83 8.01 -3.18
N GLY A 118 15.03 7.55 -2.82
CA GLY A 118 15.92 8.31 -1.95
C GLY A 118 16.08 7.70 -0.56
N ARG A 119 17.11 8.13 0.15
CA ARG A 119 17.46 7.62 1.50
C ARG A 119 16.35 7.89 2.52
N ASP A 120 15.64 9.01 2.35
CA ASP A 120 14.60 9.46 3.27
C ASP A 120 13.19 9.16 2.76
N ALA A 121 13.04 8.27 1.75
CA ALA A 121 11.75 7.98 1.11
C ALA A 121 10.63 7.63 2.10
N GLY A 122 10.95 6.83 3.14
CA GLY A 122 9.99 6.50 4.18
C GLY A 122 9.49 7.73 4.95
N GLN A 123 10.37 8.64 5.33
CA GLN A 123 9.99 9.87 6.03
C GLN A 123 9.19 10.81 5.11
N THR A 124 9.62 10.96 3.86
CA THR A 124 8.91 11.77 2.86
C THR A 124 7.48 11.27 2.63
N VAL A 125 7.28 9.94 2.60
CA VAL A 125 5.96 9.32 2.50
C VAL A 125 5.10 9.62 3.73
N GLU A 126 5.65 9.47 4.94
CA GLU A 126 4.95 9.78 6.19
C GLU A 126 4.54 11.26 6.28
N ASP A 127 5.42 12.17 5.85
CA ASP A 127 5.14 13.62 5.84
C ASP A 127 4.00 13.95 4.87
N ALA A 128 4.02 13.34 3.68
CA ALA A 128 2.99 13.50 2.67
C ALA A 128 1.63 12.97 3.14
N ILE A 129 1.59 11.76 3.72
CA ILE A 129 0.36 11.17 4.26
C ILE A 129 -0.14 11.98 5.45
N SER A 130 0.76 12.46 6.30
CA SER A 130 0.40 13.35 7.41
C SER A 130 -0.15 14.68 6.92
N ALA A 131 0.32 15.20 5.78
CA ALA A 131 -0.26 16.38 5.16
C ALA A 131 -1.68 16.12 4.63
N VAL A 132 -1.92 14.98 3.98
CA VAL A 132 -3.27 14.57 3.57
C VAL A 132 -4.17 14.45 4.81
N ARG A 133 -3.71 13.73 5.84
CA ARG A 133 -4.42 13.60 7.12
C ARG A 133 -4.80 14.98 7.66
N ARG A 134 -3.85 15.90 7.87
CA ARG A 134 -4.16 17.23 8.44
C ARG A 134 -5.14 18.08 7.62
N ASN A 135 -5.17 17.93 6.29
CA ASN A 135 -5.97 18.79 5.41
C ASN A 135 -7.30 18.16 4.97
N MET A 136 -7.39 16.82 5.02
CA MET A 136 -8.59 16.06 4.67
C MET A 136 -9.34 15.55 5.91
N PHE A 137 -8.72 15.61 7.09
CA PHE A 137 -9.36 15.26 8.36
C PHE A 137 -10.53 16.22 8.62
N GLN A 138 -11.72 15.61 8.63
CA GLN A 138 -13.01 16.19 9.01
C GLN A 138 -13.56 17.29 8.08
N ARG A 139 -14.46 16.84 7.19
CA ARG A 139 -15.74 17.56 7.03
C ARG A 139 -17.00 16.72 7.24
N ASN A 140 -17.02 15.39 7.03
CA ASN A 140 -18.28 14.61 7.11
C ASN A 140 -18.16 13.11 7.49
N GLY A 141 -16.99 12.61 7.95
CA GLY A 141 -16.83 11.17 8.25
C GLY A 141 -16.98 10.23 7.03
N VAL A 142 -16.75 10.78 5.83
CA VAL A 142 -16.82 10.03 4.57
C VAL A 142 -15.42 9.53 4.22
N VAL A 143 -15.29 8.22 4.05
CA VAL A 143 -14.06 7.61 3.52
C VAL A 143 -13.93 7.99 2.04
N LEU A 144 -12.91 8.78 1.71
CA LEU A 144 -12.66 9.21 0.33
C LEU A 144 -11.73 8.25 -0.42
N ALA A 145 -10.85 7.57 0.30
CA ALA A 145 -9.91 6.64 -0.28
C ALA A 145 -9.36 5.72 0.80
N ARG A 146 -8.65 4.67 0.36
CA ARG A 146 -7.71 3.93 1.19
C ARG A 146 -6.30 4.27 0.73
N ILE A 147 -5.43 4.64 1.66
CA ILE A 147 -4.04 5.01 1.34
C ILE A 147 -3.10 3.96 1.93
N PHE A 148 -2.17 3.51 1.09
CA PHE A 148 -1.16 2.53 1.44
C PHE A 148 0.23 3.08 1.15
N SER A 149 1.19 2.76 2.00
CA SER A 149 2.61 2.83 1.65
C SER A 149 3.17 1.42 1.54
N ILE A 150 3.84 1.13 0.43
CA ILE A 150 4.30 -0.21 0.07
C ILE A 150 5.79 -0.16 -0.21
N LYS A 151 6.55 -0.91 0.56
CA LYS A 151 7.99 -1.08 0.40
C LYS A 151 8.28 -2.54 0.11
N ALA A 152 9.17 -2.82 -0.83
CA ALA A 152 9.71 -4.16 -0.99
C ALA A 152 10.81 -4.41 0.07
N GLU A 153 10.65 -5.43 0.92
CA GLU A 153 11.71 -5.85 1.85
C GLU A 153 12.77 -6.69 1.12
N ARG A 154 12.33 -7.47 0.13
CA ARG A 154 13.13 -8.27 -0.79
C ARG A 154 12.28 -8.60 -2.00
N LYS A 155 12.87 -9.21 -3.04
CA LYS A 155 12.10 -9.71 -4.19
C LYS A 155 10.93 -10.59 -3.71
N ASP A 156 9.73 -10.28 -4.20
CA ASP A 156 8.46 -10.97 -3.89
C ASP A 156 7.96 -10.88 -2.43
N LEU A 157 8.55 -10.03 -1.59
CA LEU A 157 8.09 -9.76 -0.22
C LEU A 157 7.94 -8.27 0.03
N PHE A 158 6.75 -7.86 0.44
CA PHE A 158 6.41 -6.47 0.63
C PHE A 158 5.96 -6.20 2.07
N GLU A 159 6.44 -5.08 2.59
CA GLU A 159 5.85 -4.41 3.74
C GLU A 159 4.81 -3.42 3.22
N ILE A 160 3.57 -3.58 3.66
CA ILE A 160 2.46 -2.69 3.32
C ILE A 160 1.93 -2.08 4.60
N ILE A 161 1.75 -0.78 4.58
CA ILE A 161 1.14 -0.03 5.67
C ILE A 161 -0.15 0.58 5.15
N GLU A 162 -1.28 0.20 5.73
CA GLU A 162 -2.56 0.87 5.48
C GLU A 162 -2.74 2.02 6.48
N HIS A 163 -2.90 3.22 5.95
CA HIS A 163 -3.12 4.46 6.70
C HIS A 163 -4.61 4.69 6.89
N TRP A 164 -5.23 3.80 7.67
CA TRP A 164 -6.69 3.76 7.86
C TRP A 164 -7.25 5.00 8.57
N ASP A 165 -6.40 5.76 9.25
CA ASP A 165 -6.77 6.94 10.04
C ASP A 165 -6.83 8.24 9.21
N VAL A 166 -6.46 8.21 7.93
CA VAL A 166 -6.39 9.43 7.09
C VAL A 166 -7.75 10.10 6.92
N PHE A 167 -8.83 9.32 6.85
CA PHE A 167 -10.20 9.80 6.65
C PHE A 167 -11.16 9.42 7.79
N ALA A 168 -10.63 8.90 8.91
CA ALA A 168 -11.40 8.48 10.08
C ALA A 168 -11.80 9.65 10.99
#